data_AF-A0A3M1JMR6-F1
#
_entry.id   AF-A0A3M1JMR6-F1
#
_cell.length_a   1.000
_cell.length_b   1.000
_cell.length_c   1.000
_cell.angle_alpha   90.00
_cell.angle_beta   90.00
_cell.angle_gamma   90.00
#
_symmetry.space_group_name_H-M   'P 1'
#
loop_
_entity.id
_entity.type
_entity.pdbx_description
1 polymer ?
#
loop_
_entity_poly.entity_id
_entity_poly.type
_entity_poly.pdbx_seq_one_letter_code
_entity_poly.pdbx_strand_id
1 'polypeptide(L)'
;MTRKDNRMTVKEMIDELSTDDLYKLQFDLKSGGRHLKHLVDERIKAIESRPRKICATCGTPLSDDESIYTLTFGPPDFRKQANFCGQDCLEYFLERMKPLKTVQREESGINPAPKPQHHPVRRRKQNPSLFKKLFRWSGK
;
A
#
# COMPACT_ATOMS: atom_id res chain seq x y z
N MET A 1 -22.00 -23.33 -4.24
CA MET A 1 -22.15 -22.90 -2.83
C MET A 1 -22.52 -21.42 -2.84
N THR A 2 -23.79 -21.07 -2.66
CA THR A 2 -24.24 -19.67 -2.60
C THR A 2 -24.08 -19.17 -1.17
N ARG A 3 -23.21 -18.18 -0.92
CA ARG A 3 -23.22 -17.43 0.34
C ARG A 3 -24.60 -16.78 0.43
N LYS A 4 -25.43 -17.23 1.38
CA LYS A 4 -26.69 -16.56 1.70
C LYS A 4 -26.29 -15.23 2.31
N ASP A 5 -26.55 -14.13 1.62
CA ASP A 5 -26.36 -12.79 2.18
C ASP A 5 -27.28 -12.67 3.41
N ASN A 6 -26.69 -12.70 4.61
CA ASN A 6 -27.42 -12.55 5.85
C ASN A 6 -27.76 -11.06 6.06
N ARG A 7 -28.70 -10.57 5.26
CA ARG A 7 -29.15 -9.18 5.32
C ARG A 7 -30.23 -9.05 6.39
N MET A 8 -29.83 -8.68 7.60
CA MET A 8 -30.78 -8.29 8.65
C MET A 8 -31.55 -7.03 8.23
N THR A 9 -32.86 -7.08 8.43
CA THR A 9 -33.75 -5.94 8.27
C THR A 9 -33.69 -5.06 9.52
N VAL A 10 -34.03 -3.77 9.37
CA VAL A 10 -34.09 -2.83 10.52
C VAL A 10 -35.09 -3.32 11.57
N LYS A 11 -36.16 -3.99 11.14
CA LYS A 11 -37.15 -4.57 12.04
C LYS A 11 -36.53 -5.62 12.95
N GLU A 12 -35.79 -6.58 12.38
CA GLU A 12 -35.10 -7.62 13.14
C GLU A 12 -34.09 -7.02 14.12
N MET A 13 -33.38 -5.94 13.72
CA MET A 13 -32.48 -5.21 14.63
C MET A 13 -33.22 -4.60 15.82
N ILE A 14 -34.43 -4.07 15.62
CA ILE A 14 -35.25 -3.49 16.69
C ILE A 14 -35.80 -4.57 17.61
N ASP A 15 -36.19 -5.71 17.06
CA ASP A 15 -36.74 -6.85 17.82
C ASP A 15 -35.69 -7.47 18.78
N GLU A 16 -34.40 -7.29 18.49
CA GLU A 16 -33.27 -7.73 19.34
C GLU A 16 -32.89 -6.73 20.44
N LEU A 17 -33.43 -5.51 20.45
CA LEU A 17 -33.07 -4.48 21.44
C LEU A 17 -33.73 -4.71 22.80
N SER A 18 -32.99 -4.40 23.86
CA SER A 18 -33.54 -4.37 25.22
C SER A 18 -34.58 -3.25 25.37
N THR A 19 -35.50 -3.40 26.33
CA THR A 19 -36.53 -2.38 26.61
C THR A 19 -35.92 -1.00 26.90
N ASP A 20 -34.82 -0.95 27.65
CA ASP A 20 -34.14 0.31 27.97
C ASP A 20 -33.56 0.97 26.71
N ASP A 21 -33.00 0.19 25.79
CA ASP A 21 -32.44 0.71 24.54
C ASP A 21 -33.53 1.18 23.57
N LEU A 22 -34.70 0.53 23.58
CA LEU A 22 -35.88 1.01 22.86
C LEU A 22 -36.33 2.39 23.35
N TYR A 23 -36.30 2.66 24.65
CA TYR A 23 -36.61 3.99 25.18
C TYR A 23 -35.56 5.03 24.80
N LYS A 24 -34.27 4.70 24.84
CA LYS A 24 -33.19 5.59 24.38
C LYS A 24 -33.33 5.90 22.90
N LEU A 25 -33.60 4.89 22.08
CA LEU A 25 -33.82 5.04 20.64
C LEU A 25 -35.04 5.92 20.36
N GLN A 26 -36.15 5.69 21.08
CA GLN A 26 -37.34 6.54 20.98
C GLN A 26 -37.03 8.01 21.35
N PHE A 27 -36.24 8.23 22.40
CA PHE A 27 -35.84 9.58 22.83
C PHE A 27 -34.96 10.28 21.80
N ASP A 28 -33.97 9.58 21.22
CA ASP A 28 -33.13 10.14 20.14
C ASP A 28 -33.99 10.51 18.93
N LEU A 29 -34.90 9.63 18.50
CA LEU A 29 -35.82 9.88 17.38
C LEU A 29 -36.73 11.10 17.64
N LYS A 30 -37.27 11.25 18.85
CA LYS A 30 -38.05 12.44 19.24
C LYS A 30 -37.21 13.72 19.23
N SER A 31 -35.91 13.60 19.51
CA SER A 31 -34.93 14.70 19.46
C SER A 31 -34.35 14.96 18.06
N GLY A 32 -34.92 14.33 17.02
CA GLY A 32 -34.50 14.47 15.62
C GLY A 32 -33.43 13.48 15.15
N GLY A 33 -33.16 12.42 15.92
CA GLY A 33 -32.30 11.30 15.53
C GLY A 33 -30.83 11.66 15.34
N ARG A 34 -30.33 12.66 16.10
CA ARG A 34 -28.98 13.20 15.87
C ARG A 34 -27.90 12.15 16.09
N HIS A 35 -28.05 11.31 17.12
CA HIS A 35 -27.06 10.28 17.42
C HIS A 35 -27.08 9.17 16.36
N LEU A 36 -28.26 8.66 16.02
CA LEU A 36 -28.40 7.63 14.98
C LEU A 36 -27.88 8.13 13.62
N LYS A 37 -28.19 9.37 13.25
CA LYS A 37 -27.69 9.99 12.02
C LYS A 37 -26.16 10.01 11.99
N HIS A 38 -25.52 10.44 13.09
CA HIS A 38 -24.07 10.47 13.18
C HIS A 38 -23.44 9.09 12.96
N LEU A 39 -23.99 8.05 13.60
CA LEU A 39 -23.50 6.67 13.44
C LEU A 39 -23.63 6.17 12.00
N VAL A 40 -24.75 6.47 11.34
CA VAL A 40 -24.96 6.12 9.92
C VAL A 40 -23.96 6.86 9.03
N ASP A 41 -23.78 8.17 9.24
CA ASP A 41 -22.85 8.99 8.46
C ASP A 41 -21.39 8.52 8.63
N GLU A 42 -20.98 8.21 9.86
CA GLU A 42 -19.65 7.63 10.13
C GLU A 42 -19.46 6.29 9.42
N ARG A 43 -20.50 5.44 9.41
CA ARG A 43 -20.42 4.15 8.73
C ARG A 43 -20.34 4.30 7.22
N ILE A 44 -21.11 5.23 6.62
CA ILE A 44 -21.03 5.55 5.19
C ILE A 44 -19.64 6.06 4.84
N LYS A 45 -19.11 7.02 5.61
CA LYS A 45 -17.74 7.53 5.43
C LYS A 45 -16.70 6.42 5.54
N ALA A 46 -16.86 5.48 6.48
CA ALA A 46 -15.96 4.34 6.64
C ALA A 46 -16.03 3.35 5.45
N ILE A 47 -17.16 3.29 4.74
CA ILE A 47 -17.32 2.49 3.51
C ILE A 47 -16.71 3.23 2.31
N GLU A 48 -16.96 4.53 2.19
CA GLU A 48 -16.48 5.37 1.09
C GLU A 48 -14.97 5.62 1.13
N SER A 49 -14.41 5.75 2.33
CA SER A 49 -12.96 5.91 2.53
C SER A 49 -12.16 4.65 2.27
N ARG A 50 -12.80 3.47 2.20
CA ARG A 50 -12.10 2.25 1.78
C ARG A 50 -11.71 2.41 0.32
N PRO A 51 -10.41 2.37 -0.01
CA PRO A 51 -9.98 2.48 -1.39
C PRO A 51 -10.59 1.31 -2.16
N ARG A 52 -11.46 1.61 -3.13
CA ARG A 52 -11.98 0.60 -4.05
C ARG A 52 -10.79 0.05 -4.82
N LYS A 53 -10.35 -1.15 -4.45
CA LYS A 53 -9.28 -1.83 -5.17
C LYS A 53 -9.86 -2.24 -6.51
N ILE A 54 -9.26 -1.73 -7.58
CA ILE A 54 -9.64 -2.06 -8.95
C ILE A 54 -8.46 -2.79 -9.57
N CYS A 55 -8.71 -3.82 -10.37
CA CYS A 55 -7.68 -4.50 -11.12
C CYS A 55 -7.01 -3.50 -12.09
N ALA A 56 -5.70 -3.32 -11.97
CA ALA A 56 -4.93 -2.39 -12.78
C ALA A 56 -4.90 -2.77 -14.28
N THR A 57 -5.24 -4.02 -14.62
CA THR A 57 -5.25 -4.54 -15.99
C THR A 57 -6.63 -4.49 -16.62
N CYS A 58 -7.64 -5.09 -16.00
CA CYS A 58 -8.97 -5.26 -16.60
C CYS A 58 -10.05 -4.33 -16.03
N GLY A 59 -9.78 -3.58 -14.96
CA GLY A 59 -10.76 -2.68 -14.34
C GLY A 59 -11.82 -3.37 -13.48
N THR A 60 -11.76 -4.69 -13.30
CA THR A 60 -12.69 -5.42 -12.43
C THR A 60 -12.52 -4.95 -10.98
N PRO A 61 -13.62 -4.64 -10.25
CA PRO A 61 -13.55 -4.33 -8.83
C PRO A 61 -13.10 -5.57 -8.05
N LEU A 62 -12.14 -5.38 -7.15
CA LEU A 62 -11.58 -6.45 -6.32
C LEU A 62 -12.31 -6.47 -4.97
N SER A 63 -12.79 -7.64 -4.57
CA SER A 63 -13.34 -7.88 -3.24
C SER A 63 -12.20 -8.10 -2.23
N ASP A 64 -12.38 -7.72 -0.96
CA ASP A 64 -11.35 -7.92 0.07
C ASP A 64 -11.16 -9.41 0.45
N ASP A 65 -12.07 -10.29 0.03
CA ASP A 65 -12.09 -11.71 0.38
C ASP A 65 -11.31 -12.59 -0.61
N GLU A 66 -11.00 -12.08 -1.81
CA GLU A 66 -10.34 -12.84 -2.87
C GLU A 66 -8.81 -12.77 -2.76
N SER A 67 -8.14 -13.78 -3.33
CA SER A 67 -6.68 -13.78 -3.46
C SER A 67 -6.24 -12.69 -4.45
N ILE A 68 -6.05 -11.48 -3.95
CA ILE A 68 -5.55 -10.34 -4.72
C ILE A 68 -4.04 -10.46 -4.88
N TYR A 69 -3.56 -10.35 -6.12
CA TYR A 69 -2.13 -10.15 -6.37
C TYR A 69 -1.81 -8.67 -6.31
N THR A 70 -0.77 -8.31 -5.55
CA THR A 70 -0.34 -6.92 -5.38
C THR A 70 1.11 -6.76 -5.83
N LEU A 71 1.36 -5.82 -6.73
CA LEU A 71 2.70 -5.41 -7.14
C LEU A 71 3.00 -4.02 -6.56
N THR A 72 4.05 -3.93 -5.76
CA THR A 72 4.56 -2.66 -5.21
C THR A 72 5.88 -2.33 -5.88
N PHE A 73 6.00 -1.13 -6.46
CA PHE A 73 7.20 -0.72 -7.21
C PHE A 73 7.50 0.77 -7.04
N GLY A 74 8.75 1.15 -7.26
CA GLY A 74 9.26 2.51 -7.06
C GLY A 74 10.27 2.63 -5.91
N PRO A 75 10.91 3.79 -5.75
CA PRO A 75 11.83 4.07 -4.64
C PRO A 75 11.08 4.09 -3.29
N PRO A 76 11.79 3.97 -2.15
CA PRO A 76 11.16 3.88 -0.83
C PRO A 76 10.21 5.05 -0.51
N ASP A 77 10.52 6.25 -1.00
CA ASP A 77 9.72 7.46 -0.75
C ASP A 77 8.54 7.64 -1.72
N PHE A 78 8.51 6.90 -2.83
CA PHE A 78 7.48 6.99 -3.87
C PHE A 78 7.01 5.61 -4.33
N ARG A 79 6.60 4.77 -3.37
CA ARG A 79 6.04 3.45 -3.67
C ARG A 79 4.66 3.60 -4.31
N LYS A 80 4.50 2.99 -5.48
CA LYS A 80 3.21 2.79 -6.15
C LYS A 80 2.77 1.34 -5.94
N GLN A 81 1.45 1.15 -5.89
CA GLN A 81 0.83 -0.16 -5.73
C GLN A 81 -0.14 -0.40 -6.87
N ALA A 82 -0.09 -1.59 -7.47
CA ALA A 82 -1.07 -2.08 -8.43
C ALA A 82 -1.66 -3.39 -7.92
N ASN A 83 -2.98 -3.53 -7.99
CA ASN A 83 -3.70 -4.74 -7.56
C ASN A 83 -4.29 -5.45 -8.79
N PHE A 84 -4.35 -6.79 -8.75
CA PHE A 84 -4.81 -7.61 -9.87
C PHE A 84 -5.77 -8.70 -9.38
N CYS A 85 -6.81 -8.99 -10.16
CA CYS A 85 -7.82 -10.01 -9.84
C CYS A 85 -7.31 -11.45 -9.98
N GLY A 86 -6.18 -11.65 -10.65
CA GLY A 86 -5.62 -12.97 -10.90
C GLY A 86 -4.23 -12.92 -11.50
N GLN A 87 -3.61 -14.09 -11.61
CA GLN A 87 -2.26 -14.25 -12.14
C GLN A 87 -2.15 -13.77 -13.60
N ASP A 88 -3.12 -14.12 -14.45
CA ASP A 88 -3.12 -13.74 -15.87
C ASP A 88 -3.08 -12.22 -16.06
N CYS A 89 -3.83 -11.48 -15.24
CA CYS A 89 -3.84 -10.01 -15.27
C CYS A 89 -2.51 -9.41 -14.83
N LEU A 90 -1.83 -10.03 -13.86
CA LEU A 90 -0.49 -9.63 -13.43
C LEU A 90 0.54 -9.92 -14.52
N GLU A 91 0.51 -11.11 -15.13
CA GLU A 91 1.43 -11.51 -16.19
C GLU A 91 1.32 -10.58 -17.39
N TYR A 92 0.10 -10.32 -17.86
CA TYR A 92 -0.17 -9.37 -18.94
C TYR A 92 0.38 -7.97 -18.64
N PHE A 93 0.22 -7.50 -17.40
CA PHE A 93 0.77 -6.22 -16.95
C PHE A 93 2.30 -6.19 -17.03
N LEU A 94 2.96 -7.26 -16.57
CA LEU A 94 4.42 -7.38 -16.59
C LEU A 94 4.98 -7.47 -18.00
N GLU A 95 4.31 -8.17 -18.92
CA GLU A 95 4.70 -8.24 -20.33
C GLU A 95 4.67 -6.86 -20.99
N ARG A 96 3.61 -6.09 -20.72
CA ARG A 96 3.44 -4.75 -21.28
C ARG A 96 4.44 -3.72 -20.71
N MET A 97 5.09 -4.02 -19.59
CA MET A 97 6.15 -3.21 -18.98
C MET A 97 7.54 -3.44 -19.59
N LYS A 98 7.77 -4.56 -20.31
CA LYS A 98 9.08 -4.92 -20.88
C LYS A 98 9.63 -3.98 -21.99
N PRO A 99 8.83 -3.40 -22.90
CA PRO A 99 9.37 -2.70 -24.07
C PRO A 99 9.94 -1.29 -23.80
N LEU A 100 9.89 -0.75 -22.57
CA LEU A 100 10.39 0.60 -22.28
C LEU A 100 11.89 0.67 -21.98
N LYS A 101 12.58 -0.46 -21.77
CA LYS A 101 14.01 -0.46 -21.38
C LYS A 101 14.99 -0.38 -22.54
N THR A 102 14.55 -0.56 -23.78
CA THR A 102 15.45 -0.71 -24.94
C THR A 102 15.62 0.53 -25.80
N VAL A 103 14.88 1.63 -25.58
CA VAL A 103 14.91 2.81 -26.48
C VAL A 103 15.90 3.91 -26.04
N GLN A 104 16.50 3.87 -24.84
CA GLN A 104 17.37 4.97 -24.35
C GLN A 104 18.87 4.63 -24.28
N ARG A 105 19.43 3.89 -25.24
CA ARG A 105 20.89 3.72 -25.33
C ARG A 105 21.54 4.16 -26.64
N GLU A 106 20.79 4.60 -27.64
CA GLU A 106 21.37 4.98 -28.94
C GLU A 106 21.54 6.49 -29.15
N GLU A 107 20.91 7.36 -28.35
CA GLU A 107 21.06 8.84 -28.52
C GLU A 107 21.92 9.55 -27.45
N SER A 108 22.46 8.84 -26.45
CA SER A 108 23.57 9.41 -25.67
C SER A 108 24.89 9.10 -26.37
N GLY A 109 25.15 9.83 -27.44
CA GLY A 109 26.49 10.10 -27.99
C GLY A 109 27.38 10.86 -27.00
N ILE A 110 27.40 10.45 -25.74
CA ILE A 110 28.46 10.77 -24.81
C ILE A 110 29.53 9.76 -25.11
N ASN A 111 30.54 10.20 -25.88
CA ASN A 111 31.80 9.50 -26.00
C ASN A 111 32.19 8.99 -24.61
N PRO A 112 32.46 7.69 -24.43
CA PRO A 112 32.91 7.19 -23.14
C PRO A 112 34.11 8.04 -22.72
N ALA A 113 34.02 8.65 -21.55
CA ALA A 113 35.09 9.46 -20.99
C ALA A 113 36.40 8.66 -21.13
N PRO A 114 37.50 9.28 -21.62
CA PRO A 114 38.75 8.57 -21.82
C PRO A 114 39.10 7.86 -20.53
N LYS A 115 39.31 6.54 -20.62
CA LYS A 115 39.67 5.70 -19.50
C LYS A 115 40.77 6.43 -18.70
N PRO A 116 40.58 6.68 -17.39
CA PRO A 116 41.62 7.31 -16.60
C PRO A 116 42.87 6.44 -16.74
N GLN A 117 43.91 7.02 -17.33
CA GLN A 117 45.19 6.36 -17.43
C GLN A 117 45.65 6.10 -16.00
N HIS A 118 45.65 4.83 -15.60
CA HIS A 118 46.17 4.38 -14.33
C HIS A 118 47.66 4.67 -14.32
N HIS A 119 48.04 5.86 -13.85
CA HIS A 119 49.41 6.05 -13.38
C HIS A 119 49.60 5.15 -12.16
N PRO A 120 50.70 4.38 -12.10
CA PRO A 120 50.99 3.54 -10.96
C PRO A 120 51.11 4.42 -9.72
N VAL A 121 50.13 4.30 -8.82
CA VAL A 121 50.17 4.92 -7.50
C VAL A 121 51.39 4.34 -6.78
N ARG A 122 52.46 5.13 -6.67
CA ARG A 122 53.61 4.82 -5.81
C ARG A 122 53.05 4.61 -4.40
N ARG A 123 53.00 3.35 -3.96
CA ARG A 123 52.69 3.00 -2.57
C ARG A 123 53.70 3.69 -1.66
N ARG A 124 53.28 4.77 -0.99
CA ARG A 124 53.99 5.29 0.18
C ARG A 124 53.98 4.19 1.24
N LYS A 125 55.17 3.66 1.58
CA LYS A 125 55.38 2.78 2.72
C LYS A 125 54.78 3.45 3.95
N GLN A 126 53.66 2.93 4.45
CA GLN A 126 53.10 3.34 5.72
C GLN A 126 54.00 2.83 6.84
N ASN A 127 54.42 3.75 7.70
CA ASN A 127 55.24 3.48 8.87
C ASN A 127 54.30 3.04 10.02
N PRO A 128 54.39 1.80 10.53
CA PRO A 128 53.33 1.18 11.35
C PRO A 128 53.31 1.55 12.85
N SER A 129 53.89 2.67 13.29
CA SER A 129 54.13 2.92 14.72
C SER A 129 53.07 3.74 15.49
N LEU A 130 51.91 4.11 14.91
CA LEU A 130 51.05 5.14 15.54
C LEU A 130 49.56 4.83 15.77
N PHE A 131 49.10 3.58 15.67
CA PHE A 131 47.71 3.23 16.02
C PHE A 131 47.62 2.23 17.17
N LYS A 132 48.12 2.64 18.34
CA LYS A 132 47.72 2.09 19.63
C LYS A 132 47.35 3.25 20.55
N LYS A 133 46.09 3.66 20.53
CA LYS A 133 45.33 4.24 21.65
C LYS A 133 43.99 4.76 21.13
N LEU A 134 42.97 4.64 21.97
CA LEU A 134 41.57 5.00 21.75
C LEU A 134 40.86 3.98 20.84
N PHE A 135 40.05 3.05 21.37
CA PHE A 135 38.85 3.34 22.15
C PHE A 135 38.63 2.31 23.26
N ARG A 136 38.43 2.83 24.48
CA ARG A 136 37.83 2.16 25.63
C ARG A 136 36.65 3.04 26.01
N TRP A 137 35.42 2.62 25.74
CA TRP A 137 34.25 3.27 26.29
C TRP A 137 33.21 2.24 26.73
N SER A 138 32.73 2.45 27.94
CA SER A 138 32.04 1.53 28.82
C SER A 138 30.93 2.34 29.50
N GLY A 139 29.76 1.72 29.67
CA GLY A 139 28.66 2.20 30.53
C GLY A 139 27.77 3.26 29.86
N LYS A 140 26.46 3.26 30.05
CA LYS A 140 25.60 2.63 31.06
C LYS A 140 24.27 2.26 30.42
#